data_AF-A0A4P6X2Y6-F1
#
_entry.id   AF-A0A4P6X2Y6-F1
#
_cell.length_a   1.000
_cell.length_b   1.000
_cell.length_c   1.000
_cell.angle_alpha   90.00
_cell.angle_beta   90.00
_cell.angle_gamma   90.00
#
_symmetry.space_group_name_H-M   'P 1'
#
loop_
_entity.id
_entity.type
_entity.pdbx_description
1 polymer ?
#
loop_
_entity_poly.entity_id
_entity_poly.type
_entity_poly.pdbx_seq_one_letter_code
_entity_poly.pdbx_strand_id
1 'polypeptide(L)'
;MTHTPSMPTRLSLTAGRLITTALLAAGLAACGGGSGDSSSTASGRSLTGTVTSYESPQSFSVDGIPVDASGSSATPQGMTTGSRVEVHGEMVNGTLQASKVELDDSDDRDDDNANPNELEGRVTAYTSPTSFSVDGIPVDASGAPSTLAVGMRVEVYGTMANGVLVASRVKIEDGDDDSNDDEDDDNCTATGKSDCHDDDGDGHDDGDDHDDDSDDHDDDSDDHDDDCDALGKSDCDKD
;
A
#
# COMPACT_ATOMS: atom_id res chain seq x y z
N MET A 1 -29.81 -41.02 -60.15
CA MET A 1 -31.07 -40.26 -60.26
C MET A 1 -31.09 -39.23 -59.15
N THR A 2 -31.32 -38.00 -59.58
CA THR A 2 -31.22 -36.71 -58.90
C THR A 2 -32.19 -36.57 -57.73
N HIS A 3 -31.74 -35.96 -56.62
CA HIS A 3 -32.55 -35.05 -55.80
C HIS A 3 -31.65 -34.23 -54.85
N THR A 4 -31.45 -32.96 -55.20
CA THR A 4 -31.20 -31.82 -54.29
C THR A 4 -32.45 -30.93 -54.35
N PRO A 5 -32.61 -29.91 -53.49
CA PRO A 5 -32.35 -29.76 -52.06
C PRO A 5 -33.59 -29.19 -51.32
N SER A 6 -33.57 -29.01 -49.99
CA SER A 6 -34.45 -28.02 -49.34
C SER A 6 -33.89 -27.60 -47.98
N MET A 7 -33.41 -26.36 -47.88
CA MET A 7 -33.14 -25.68 -46.62
C MET A 7 -34.35 -24.83 -46.25
N PRO A 8 -34.78 -24.81 -44.97
CA PRO A 8 -35.60 -23.71 -44.48
C PRO A 8 -34.72 -22.52 -44.06
N THR A 9 -34.98 -21.42 -44.75
CA THR A 9 -34.68 -20.02 -44.42
C THR A 9 -35.25 -19.63 -43.04
N ARG A 10 -34.76 -18.48 -42.51
CA ARG A 10 -35.42 -17.46 -41.65
C ARG A 10 -34.63 -17.19 -40.36
N LEU A 11 -34.43 -15.96 -39.87
CA LEU A 11 -34.75 -14.60 -40.34
C LEU A 11 -33.82 -13.67 -39.53
N SER A 12 -33.10 -12.75 -40.17
CA SER A 12 -32.41 -11.67 -39.46
C SER A 12 -33.43 -10.76 -38.79
N LEU A 13 -33.33 -10.58 -37.47
CA LEU A 13 -33.95 -9.45 -36.77
C LEU A 13 -32.85 -8.50 -36.32
N THR A 14 -32.60 -7.50 -37.17
CA THR A 14 -31.94 -6.25 -36.80
C THR A 14 -32.84 -5.48 -35.83
N ALA A 15 -32.57 -5.59 -34.53
CA ALA A 15 -33.13 -4.68 -33.54
C ALA A 15 -32.18 -3.49 -33.37
N GLY A 16 -32.30 -2.52 -34.28
CA GLY A 16 -31.70 -1.19 -34.09
C GLY A 16 -32.42 -0.49 -32.93
N ARG A 17 -31.75 -0.35 -31.79
CA ARG A 17 -32.24 0.47 -30.69
C ARG A 17 -31.57 1.84 -30.73
N LEU A 18 -32.45 2.84 -30.75
CA LEU A 18 -32.19 4.27 -30.84
C LEU A 18 -31.22 4.75 -29.76
N ILE A 19 -30.21 5.48 -30.19
CA ILE A 19 -29.31 6.27 -29.36
C ILE A 19 -30.10 7.50 -28.91
N THR A 20 -30.52 7.54 -27.65
CA THR A 20 -30.99 8.76 -26.99
C THR A 20 -29.88 9.28 -26.12
N THR A 21 -29.10 10.20 -26.68
CA THR A 21 -28.10 11.01 -25.97
C THR A 21 -28.84 12.07 -25.14
N ALA A 22 -28.89 11.88 -23.83
CA ALA A 22 -29.26 12.93 -22.89
C ALA A 22 -27.98 13.52 -22.30
N LEU A 23 -27.56 14.67 -22.84
CA LEU A 23 -26.53 15.51 -22.22
C LEU A 23 -27.16 16.28 -21.06
N LEU A 24 -27.02 15.79 -19.83
CA LEU A 24 -27.10 16.63 -18.64
C LEU A 24 -25.70 17.17 -18.35
N ALA A 25 -25.50 18.43 -18.72
CA ALA A 25 -24.42 19.25 -18.19
C ALA A 25 -24.88 19.83 -16.85
N ALA A 26 -24.35 19.29 -15.75
CA ALA A 26 -24.35 19.93 -14.45
C ALA A 26 -22.88 20.10 -14.05
N GLY A 27 -22.40 21.34 -14.14
CA GLY A 27 -21.09 21.72 -13.67
C GLY A 27 -21.03 21.62 -12.15
N LEU A 28 -20.20 20.72 -11.66
CA LEU A 28 -19.69 20.75 -10.30
C LEU A 28 -18.19 21.01 -10.44
N ALA A 29 -17.83 22.28 -10.22
CA ALA A 29 -16.46 22.63 -9.89
C ALA A 29 -16.18 22.04 -8.50
N ALA A 30 -15.57 20.86 -8.47
CA ALA A 30 -14.90 20.33 -7.29
C ALA A 30 -13.40 20.57 -7.50
N CYS A 31 -12.96 21.77 -7.13
CA CYS A 31 -11.56 22.01 -6.77
C CYS A 31 -11.43 21.56 -5.31
N GLY A 32 -10.66 20.48 -5.13
CA GLY A 32 -10.42 19.76 -3.89
C GLY A 32 -9.82 18.42 -4.32
N GLY A 33 -8.56 18.34 -4.74
CA GLY A 33 -7.43 18.95 -4.06
C GLY A 33 -6.99 18.14 -2.84
N GLY A 34 -7.43 16.88 -2.72
CA GLY A 34 -6.78 15.89 -1.88
C GLY A 34 -5.86 15.05 -2.76
N SER A 35 -4.59 15.45 -2.86
CA SER A 35 -3.52 14.52 -3.17
C SER A 35 -3.44 13.54 -2.00
N GLY A 36 -4.35 12.58 -1.93
CA GLY A 36 -4.07 11.36 -1.18
C GLY A 36 -2.93 10.71 -1.95
N ASP A 37 -1.73 10.77 -1.40
CA ASP A 37 -0.54 10.13 -1.94
C ASP A 37 -0.89 8.75 -2.50
N SER A 38 -1.12 8.69 -3.80
CA SER A 38 -1.17 7.41 -4.54
C SER A 38 0.26 6.88 -4.75
N SER A 39 1.17 7.33 -3.89
CA SER A 39 2.61 7.09 -3.91
C SER A 39 3.11 6.41 -2.62
N SER A 40 2.24 5.95 -1.71
CA SER A 40 2.68 5.33 -0.42
C SER A 40 1.99 4.00 -0.02
N THR A 41 1.37 3.26 -0.95
CA THR A 41 0.85 1.89 -0.67
C THR A 41 1.50 0.77 -1.50
N ALA A 42 2.42 1.09 -2.41
CA ALA A 42 3.10 0.06 -3.21
C ALA A 42 4.13 -0.79 -2.42
N SER A 43 4.54 -0.34 -1.22
CA SER A 43 5.68 -0.93 -0.52
C SER A 43 5.34 -2.07 0.45
N GLY A 44 4.08 -2.52 0.56
CA GLY A 44 3.68 -3.54 1.53
C GLY A 44 2.67 -4.56 1.01
N ARG A 45 2.79 -4.93 -0.27
CA ARG A 45 1.97 -5.96 -0.92
C ARG A 45 2.91 -6.88 -1.67
N SER A 46 3.32 -7.96 -1.02
CA SER A 46 4.26 -8.91 -1.57
C SER A 46 3.79 -10.34 -1.37
N LEU A 47 4.23 -11.20 -2.29
CA LEU A 47 4.12 -12.65 -2.19
C LEU A 47 5.52 -13.22 -2.30
N THR A 48 5.98 -13.86 -1.23
CA THR A 48 7.22 -14.63 -1.21
C THR A 48 6.91 -16.11 -1.31
N GLY A 49 7.54 -16.79 -2.27
CA GLY A 49 7.22 -18.17 -2.56
C GLY A 49 8.12 -18.81 -3.61
N THR A 50 7.69 -19.97 -4.12
CA THR A 50 8.45 -20.74 -5.11
C THR A 50 7.81 -20.63 -6.50
N VAL A 51 8.62 -20.40 -7.53
CA VAL A 51 8.17 -20.45 -8.92
C VAL A 51 7.75 -21.88 -9.27
N THR A 52 6.46 -22.09 -9.53
CA THR A 52 5.87 -23.42 -9.79
C THR A 52 5.64 -23.70 -11.27
N SER A 53 5.47 -22.65 -12.09
CA SER A 53 5.52 -22.74 -13.55
C SER A 53 6.22 -21.52 -14.14
N TYR A 54 6.98 -21.70 -15.22
CA TYR A 54 7.74 -20.63 -15.85
C TYR A 54 7.60 -20.69 -17.37
N GLU A 55 6.92 -19.71 -17.96
CA GLU A 55 6.79 -19.58 -19.42
C GLU A 55 7.79 -18.57 -19.97
N SER A 56 7.96 -17.45 -19.27
CA SER A 56 8.90 -16.38 -19.58
C SER A 56 9.16 -15.52 -18.34
N PRO A 57 10.15 -14.60 -18.36
CA PRO A 57 10.33 -13.66 -17.24
C PRO A 57 9.09 -12.81 -16.93
N GLN A 58 8.18 -12.65 -17.90
CA GLN A 58 6.99 -11.82 -17.78
C GLN A 58 5.71 -12.62 -17.47
N SER A 59 5.76 -13.96 -17.54
CA SER A 59 4.61 -14.86 -17.34
C SER A 59 5.08 -16.13 -16.63
N PHE A 60 4.67 -16.27 -15.37
CA PHE A 60 5.03 -17.40 -14.51
C PHE A 60 3.99 -17.57 -13.40
N SER A 61 4.17 -18.54 -12.51
CA SER A 61 3.37 -18.66 -11.30
C SER A 61 4.22 -18.91 -10.07
N VAL A 62 3.79 -18.34 -8.94
CA VAL A 62 4.40 -18.52 -7.62
C VAL A 62 3.40 -19.27 -6.75
N ASP A 63 3.77 -20.48 -6.33
CA ASP A 63 2.92 -21.41 -5.58
C ASP A 63 1.49 -21.58 -6.13
N GLY A 64 1.38 -21.59 -7.47
CA GLY A 64 0.13 -21.72 -8.19
C GLY A 64 -0.65 -20.42 -8.42
N ILE A 65 -0.20 -19.27 -7.88
CA ILE A 65 -0.75 -17.95 -8.21
C ILE A 65 -0.13 -17.47 -9.53
N PRO A 66 -0.93 -17.19 -10.58
CA PRO A 66 -0.39 -16.67 -11.83
C PRO A 66 0.12 -15.24 -11.64
N VAL A 67 1.29 -14.95 -12.22
CA VAL A 67 1.96 -13.65 -12.17
C VAL A 67 2.10 -13.10 -13.59
N ASP A 68 1.60 -11.89 -13.79
CA ASP A 68 1.86 -11.07 -14.98
C ASP A 68 2.86 -9.98 -14.59
N ALA A 69 4.10 -10.14 -15.04
CA ALA A 69 5.17 -9.19 -14.80
C ALA A 69 5.46 -8.28 -16.00
N SER A 70 4.53 -8.17 -16.96
CA SER A 70 4.65 -7.28 -18.13
C SER A 70 4.77 -5.79 -17.78
N GLY A 71 4.31 -5.41 -16.57
CA GLY A 71 4.44 -4.07 -16.01
C GLY A 71 5.67 -3.87 -15.12
N SER A 72 6.46 -4.92 -14.84
CA SER A 72 7.63 -4.83 -13.97
C SER A 72 8.81 -4.20 -14.69
N SER A 73 9.51 -3.27 -14.02
CA SER A 73 10.72 -2.65 -14.57
C SER A 73 11.93 -3.58 -14.58
N ALA A 74 11.90 -4.67 -13.82
CA ALA A 74 12.99 -5.64 -13.73
C ALA A 74 12.47 -7.02 -13.30
N THR A 75 12.86 -8.04 -14.06
CA THR A 75 12.69 -9.44 -13.68
C THR A 75 14.07 -10.09 -13.63
N PRO A 76 14.43 -10.84 -12.56
CA PRO A 76 15.78 -11.35 -12.40
C PRO A 76 16.20 -12.29 -13.53
N GLN A 77 17.46 -12.22 -13.92
CA GLN A 77 18.03 -13.21 -14.83
C GLN A 77 18.23 -14.55 -14.10
N GLY A 78 18.02 -15.66 -14.79
CA GLY A 78 18.23 -16.99 -14.22
C GLY A 78 17.06 -17.52 -13.38
N MET A 79 15.96 -16.77 -13.24
CA MET A 79 14.71 -17.27 -12.67
C MET A 79 14.18 -18.46 -13.49
N THR A 80 13.84 -19.55 -12.81
CA THR A 80 13.30 -20.78 -13.39
C THR A 80 12.30 -21.41 -12.41
N THR A 81 11.59 -22.47 -12.83
CA THR A 81 10.83 -23.30 -11.89
C THR A 81 11.74 -23.80 -10.76
N GLY A 82 11.27 -23.64 -9.52
CA GLY A 82 12.01 -23.95 -8.30
C GLY A 82 12.77 -22.76 -7.71
N SER A 83 12.91 -21.65 -8.43
CA SER A 83 13.47 -20.42 -7.86
C SER A 83 12.57 -19.87 -6.75
N ARG A 84 13.21 -19.37 -5.69
CA ARG A 84 12.57 -18.60 -4.63
C ARG A 84 12.51 -17.14 -5.04
N VAL A 85 11.33 -16.53 -4.90
CA VAL A 85 11.10 -15.17 -5.35
C VAL A 85 10.22 -14.41 -4.39
N GLU A 86 10.46 -13.10 -4.33
CA GLU A 86 9.54 -12.13 -3.78
C GLU A 86 8.94 -11.32 -4.93
N VAL A 87 7.61 -11.23 -4.96
CA VAL A 87 6.86 -10.53 -6.00
C VAL A 87 6.04 -9.42 -5.35
N HIS A 88 6.38 -8.17 -5.66
CA HIS A 88 5.55 -7.03 -5.29
C HIS A 88 4.56 -6.72 -6.40
N GLY A 89 3.32 -6.43 -6.03
CA GLY A 89 2.30 -6.09 -7.01
C GLY A 89 0.89 -6.05 -6.45
N GLU A 90 -0.07 -6.13 -7.37
CA GLU A 90 -1.49 -6.11 -7.03
C GLU A 90 -2.21 -7.32 -7.59
N MET A 91 -3.05 -7.94 -6.77
CA MET A 91 -3.96 -8.99 -7.23
C MET A 91 -5.11 -8.39 -8.03
N VAL A 92 -5.20 -8.73 -9.32
CA VAL A 92 -6.24 -8.29 -10.23
C VAL A 92 -6.87 -9.51 -10.90
N ASN A 93 -8.15 -9.76 -10.63
CA ASN A 93 -8.91 -10.89 -11.19
C ASN A 93 -8.22 -12.26 -11.01
N GLY A 94 -7.50 -12.45 -9.89
CA GLY A 94 -6.78 -13.70 -9.59
C GLY A 94 -5.37 -13.82 -10.17
N THR A 95 -4.89 -12.79 -10.87
CA THR A 95 -3.51 -12.68 -11.35
C THR A 95 -2.77 -11.61 -10.56
N LEU A 96 -1.55 -11.90 -10.11
CA LEU A 96 -0.67 -10.93 -9.50
C LEU A 96 -0.02 -10.09 -10.59
N GLN A 97 -0.46 -8.84 -10.76
CA GLN A 97 0.17 -7.87 -11.64
C GLN A 97 1.42 -7.33 -10.93
N ALA A 98 2.59 -7.85 -11.31
CA ALA A 98 3.83 -7.54 -10.64
C ALA A 98 4.40 -6.18 -11.09
N SER A 99 4.79 -5.36 -10.11
CA SER A 99 5.57 -4.14 -10.33
C SER A 99 7.07 -4.38 -10.15
N LYS A 100 7.44 -5.39 -9.36
CA LYS A 100 8.83 -5.78 -9.06
C LYS A 100 8.90 -7.27 -8.78
N VAL A 101 9.96 -7.92 -9.25
CA VAL A 101 10.26 -9.33 -8.98
C VAL A 101 11.71 -9.43 -8.55
N GLU A 102 11.98 -10.11 -7.44
CA GLU A 102 13.32 -10.32 -6.89
C GLU A 102 13.56 -11.80 -6.64
N LEU A 103 14.82 -12.24 -6.79
CA LEU A 103 15.22 -13.55 -6.30
C LEU A 103 15.40 -13.44 -4.80
N ASP A 104 14.73 -14.33 -4.07
CA ASP A 104 14.93 -14.47 -2.64
C ASP A 104 16.18 -15.36 -2.44
N ASP A 105 17.35 -14.71 -2.41
CA ASP A 105 18.67 -15.32 -2.22
C ASP A 105 18.93 -15.67 -0.74
N SER A 106 17.88 -16.00 0.03
CA SER A 106 18.07 -16.53 1.38
C SER A 106 18.79 -17.88 1.26
N ASP A 107 20.13 -17.83 1.38
CA ASP A 107 21.05 -18.94 1.28
C ASP A 107 20.50 -20.15 2.05
N ASP A 108 20.01 -21.17 1.32
CA ASP A 108 19.50 -22.46 1.81
C ASP A 108 20.59 -23.32 2.49
N ARG A 109 21.58 -22.71 3.15
CA ARG A 109 22.67 -23.40 3.85
C ARG A 109 22.37 -23.66 5.33
N ASP A 110 21.30 -23.10 5.87
CA ASP A 110 20.86 -23.37 7.23
C ASP A 110 19.60 -24.25 7.21
N ASP A 111 19.86 -25.55 7.30
CA ASP A 111 18.95 -26.70 7.16
C ASP A 111 17.85 -26.81 8.26
N ASP A 112 17.51 -25.72 8.96
CA ASP A 112 16.60 -25.77 10.11
C ASP A 112 15.55 -24.63 10.18
N ASN A 113 15.54 -23.68 9.25
CA ASN A 113 14.46 -22.70 9.14
C ASN A 113 14.06 -22.51 7.67
N ALA A 114 13.22 -23.42 7.17
CA ALA A 114 12.54 -23.20 5.89
C ALA A 114 11.82 -21.85 5.96
N ASN A 115 12.34 -20.82 5.29
CA ASN A 115 11.73 -19.49 5.22
C ASN A 115 10.29 -19.68 4.71
N PRO A 116 9.24 -19.61 5.55
CA PRO A 116 7.91 -19.99 5.08
C PRO A 116 7.44 -19.02 4.00
N ASN A 117 6.49 -19.44 3.16
CA ASN A 117 5.87 -18.51 2.23
C ASN A 117 5.23 -17.38 3.01
N GLU A 118 5.30 -16.18 2.46
CA GLU A 118 4.80 -14.97 3.08
C GLU A 118 3.87 -14.25 2.12
N LEU A 119 2.77 -13.75 2.69
CA LEU A 119 1.83 -12.87 2.02
C LEU A 119 1.66 -11.64 2.89
N GLU A 120 2.21 -10.53 2.41
CA GLU A 120 1.98 -9.21 2.98
C GLU A 120 0.87 -8.51 2.18
N GLY A 121 -0.07 -7.89 2.88
CA GLY A 121 -1.11 -7.11 2.22
C GLY A 121 -2.21 -6.64 3.15
N ARG A 122 -3.36 -6.30 2.58
CA ARG A 122 -4.54 -5.87 3.36
C ARG A 122 -5.61 -6.94 3.42
N VAL A 123 -6.26 -7.04 4.58
CA VAL A 123 -7.44 -7.88 4.74
C VAL A 123 -8.57 -7.35 3.85
N THR A 124 -8.98 -8.12 2.86
CA THR A 124 -10.03 -7.77 1.89
C THR A 124 -11.38 -8.41 2.21
N ALA A 125 -11.37 -9.52 2.96
CA ALA A 125 -12.57 -10.16 3.50
C ALA A 125 -12.26 -10.82 4.84
N TYR A 126 -13.18 -10.77 5.79
CA TYR A 126 -13.05 -11.43 7.09
C TYR A 126 -14.34 -12.20 7.41
N THR A 127 -14.25 -13.52 7.52
CA THR A 127 -15.40 -14.39 7.82
C THR A 127 -15.36 -14.87 9.27
N SER A 128 -14.18 -15.26 9.76
CA SER A 128 -13.95 -15.70 11.13
C SER A 128 -12.46 -15.58 11.49
N PRO A 129 -12.07 -15.78 12.77
CA PRO A 129 -10.67 -15.78 13.14
C PRO A 129 -9.79 -16.81 12.41
N THR A 130 -10.41 -17.82 11.80
CA THR A 130 -9.72 -18.89 11.06
C THR A 130 -9.91 -18.77 9.54
N SER A 131 -10.63 -17.78 9.03
CA SER A 131 -10.92 -17.66 7.61
C SER A 131 -11.12 -16.21 7.19
N PHE A 132 -10.22 -15.74 6.34
CA PHE A 132 -10.21 -14.38 5.80
C PHE A 132 -9.52 -14.37 4.43
N SER A 133 -9.38 -13.20 3.83
CA SER A 133 -8.62 -13.02 2.58
C SER A 133 -7.73 -11.81 2.67
N VAL A 134 -6.50 -11.94 2.18
CA VAL A 134 -5.51 -10.86 2.09
C VAL A 134 -5.30 -10.58 0.62
N ASP A 135 -5.61 -9.36 0.18
CA ASP A 135 -5.54 -8.95 -1.23
C ASP A 135 -6.21 -9.94 -2.21
N GLY A 136 -7.35 -10.50 -1.81
CA GLY A 136 -8.11 -11.47 -2.61
C GLY A 136 -7.59 -12.92 -2.56
N ILE A 137 -6.46 -13.19 -1.91
CA ILE A 137 -5.97 -14.55 -1.67
C ILE A 137 -6.67 -15.09 -0.41
N PRO A 138 -7.39 -16.23 -0.50
CA PRO A 138 -8.02 -16.84 0.67
C PRO A 138 -6.97 -17.41 1.64
N VAL A 139 -7.19 -17.19 2.93
CA VAL A 139 -6.35 -17.66 4.03
C VAL A 139 -7.16 -18.61 4.91
N ASP A 140 -6.61 -19.82 5.11
CA ASP A 140 -7.03 -20.75 6.17
C ASP A 140 -6.11 -20.57 7.37
N ALA A 141 -6.61 -19.90 8.41
CA ALA A 141 -5.89 -19.63 9.65
C ALA A 141 -6.33 -20.56 10.79
N SER A 142 -6.81 -21.77 10.49
CA SER A 142 -7.18 -22.76 11.51
C SER A 142 -6.03 -23.12 12.47
N GLY A 143 -4.77 -23.04 12.00
CA GLY A 143 -3.56 -23.23 12.80
C GLY A 143 -3.05 -21.97 13.52
N ALA A 144 -3.51 -20.79 13.12
CA ALA A 144 -3.08 -19.50 13.69
C ALA A 144 -4.24 -18.48 13.72
N PRO A 145 -5.28 -18.71 14.55
CA PRO A 145 -6.47 -17.86 14.53
C PRO A 145 -6.14 -16.42 14.94
N SER A 146 -6.66 -15.44 14.20
CA SER A 146 -6.44 -14.01 14.48
C SER A 146 -7.72 -13.20 14.34
N THR A 147 -7.93 -12.23 15.23
CA THR A 147 -9.07 -11.31 15.14
C THR A 147 -8.65 -10.11 14.31
N LEU A 148 -9.29 -9.92 13.17
CA LEU A 148 -8.92 -8.91 12.19
C LEU A 148 -10.14 -8.10 11.73
N ALA A 149 -9.89 -6.93 11.14
CA ALA A 149 -10.88 -6.14 10.42
C ALA A 149 -10.45 -5.97 8.96
N VAL A 150 -11.43 -5.79 8.07
CA VAL A 150 -11.16 -5.45 6.67
C VAL A 150 -10.41 -4.12 6.60
N GLY A 151 -9.36 -4.08 5.79
CA GLY A 151 -8.47 -2.93 5.61
C GLY A 151 -7.17 -2.99 6.41
N MET A 152 -7.10 -3.81 7.47
CA MET A 152 -5.89 -3.98 8.27
C MET A 152 -4.76 -4.56 7.43
N ARG A 153 -3.53 -4.05 7.65
CA ARG A 153 -2.31 -4.63 7.08
C ARG A 153 -1.88 -5.83 7.90
N VAL A 154 -1.48 -6.89 7.22
CA VAL A 154 -1.05 -8.14 7.83
C VAL A 154 0.06 -8.79 7.03
N GLU A 155 0.95 -9.46 7.74
CA GLU A 155 1.86 -10.46 7.19
C GLU A 155 1.36 -11.85 7.57
N VAL A 156 1.14 -12.71 6.58
CA VAL A 156 0.69 -14.09 6.79
C VAL A 156 1.78 -15.04 6.32
N TYR A 157 2.29 -15.83 7.25
CA TYR A 157 3.25 -16.89 6.94
C TYR A 157 2.53 -18.23 6.86
N GLY A 158 2.93 -19.07 5.91
CA GLY A 158 2.32 -20.38 5.75
C GLY A 158 2.77 -21.17 4.54
N THR A 159 1.88 -22.04 4.08
CA THR A 159 2.07 -22.81 2.85
C THR A 159 0.88 -22.62 1.95
N MET A 160 1.14 -22.35 0.68
CA MET A 160 0.11 -22.27 -0.34
C MET A 160 -0.36 -23.66 -0.77
N ALA A 161 -1.67 -23.89 -0.72
CA ALA A 161 -2.30 -25.14 -1.12
C ALA A 161 -3.58 -24.87 -1.92
N ASN A 162 -3.58 -25.23 -3.20
CA ASN A 162 -4.73 -25.04 -4.11
C ASN A 162 -5.25 -23.59 -4.15
N GLY A 163 -4.35 -22.60 -4.11
CA GLY A 163 -4.69 -21.18 -4.11
C GLY A 163 -5.16 -20.62 -2.76
N VAL A 164 -5.10 -21.42 -1.69
CA VAL A 164 -5.38 -21.00 -0.31
C VAL A 164 -4.08 -20.98 0.47
N LEU A 165 -3.79 -19.90 1.18
CA LEU A 165 -2.67 -19.83 2.11
C LEU A 165 -3.08 -20.48 3.45
N VAL A 166 -2.49 -21.63 3.77
CA VAL A 166 -2.66 -22.28 5.08
C VAL A 166 -1.68 -21.64 6.04
N ALA A 167 -2.18 -20.78 6.92
CA ALA A 167 -1.37 -19.95 7.79
C ALA A 167 -0.83 -20.74 8.99
N SER A 168 0.48 -20.60 9.22
CA SER A 168 1.17 -21.02 10.45
C SER A 168 1.37 -19.86 11.42
N ARG A 169 1.34 -18.62 10.92
CA ARG A 169 1.46 -17.39 11.73
C ARG A 169 0.79 -16.22 11.00
N VAL A 170 0.16 -15.33 11.76
CA VAL A 170 -0.38 -14.06 11.30
C VAL A 170 0.23 -12.95 12.16
N LYS A 171 0.80 -11.92 11.55
CA LYS A 171 1.19 -10.67 12.21
C LYS A 171 0.28 -9.54 11.72
N ILE A 172 -0.01 -8.60 12.61
CA ILE A 172 -0.75 -7.38 12.30
C ILE A 172 0.30 -6.27 12.22
N GLU A 173 0.35 -5.59 11.09
CA GLU A 173 1.20 -4.42 10.94
C GLU A 173 0.37 -3.22 11.40
N ASP A 174 0.67 -2.74 12.61
CA ASP A 174 0.12 -1.48 13.10
C ASP A 174 0.68 -0.39 12.18
N GLY A 175 -0.18 0.23 11.36
CA GLY A 175 0.22 1.45 10.68
C GLY A 175 0.53 2.46 11.76
N ASP A 176 1.70 3.09 11.72
CA ASP A 176 2.04 4.17 12.62
C ASP A 176 0.82 5.10 12.70
N ASP A 177 0.14 5.08 13.85
CA ASP A 177 -0.89 6.03 14.20
C ASP A 177 -0.14 7.36 14.29
N ASP A 178 -0.03 8.04 13.14
CA ASP A 178 0.12 9.49 13.07
C ASP A 178 -1.10 10.06 13.77
N SER A 179 -1.01 10.03 15.10
CA SER A 179 -1.79 10.80 16.02
C SER A 179 -1.37 12.23 15.71
N ASN A 180 -1.94 12.80 14.64
CA ASN A 180 -2.13 14.22 14.56
C ASN A 180 -3.13 14.54 15.67
N ASP A 181 -2.63 14.55 16.90
CA ASP A 181 -3.20 15.24 18.05
C ASP A 181 -3.06 16.75 17.79
N ASP A 182 -3.51 17.21 16.62
CA ASP A 182 -3.85 18.61 16.39
C ASP A 182 -5.20 18.84 17.07
N GLU A 183 -5.21 18.75 18.40
CA GLU A 183 -6.22 19.37 19.26
C GLU A 183 -6.00 20.90 19.25
N ASP A 184 -6.05 21.52 18.08
CA ASP A 184 -6.07 22.98 17.96
C ASP A 184 -6.99 23.33 16.79
N ASP A 185 -8.30 23.35 17.05
CA ASP A 185 -9.18 24.29 16.34
C ASP A 185 -10.49 24.51 17.12
N ASP A 186 -10.52 25.68 17.74
CA ASP A 186 -11.65 26.34 18.36
C ASP A 186 -12.88 26.36 17.44
N ASN A 187 -13.76 25.37 17.59
CA ASN A 187 -15.09 25.42 16.98
C ASN A 187 -15.99 26.42 17.73
N CYS A 188 -15.84 27.70 17.43
CA CYS A 188 -16.79 28.75 17.82
C CYS A 188 -17.83 29.08 16.74
N THR A 189 -18.15 28.15 15.81
CA THR A 189 -19.10 28.46 14.72
C THR A 189 -20.15 27.39 14.43
N ALA A 190 -20.94 26.98 15.43
CA ALA A 190 -22.32 26.55 15.15
C ALA A 190 -23.21 26.54 16.40
N THR A 191 -24.28 27.35 16.35
CA THR A 191 -25.41 27.45 17.29
C THR A 191 -25.15 28.26 18.56
N GLY A 192 -25.66 29.50 18.54
CA GLY A 192 -25.49 30.45 19.63
C GLY A 192 -25.91 29.93 21.01
N LYS A 193 -24.99 30.11 21.95
CA LYS A 193 -25.12 30.67 23.32
C LYS A 193 -23.68 30.81 23.84
N SER A 194 -23.13 32.02 23.74
CA SER A 194 -22.90 32.93 24.87
C SER A 194 -21.88 32.35 25.85
N ASP A 195 -20.58 32.57 25.56
CA ASP A 195 -19.50 32.85 26.52
C ASP A 195 -18.13 32.74 25.80
N CYS A 196 -17.94 33.49 24.71
CA CYS A 196 -16.59 33.92 24.33
C CYS A 196 -16.26 35.12 25.23
N HIS A 197 -15.19 35.03 26.01
CA HIS A 197 -14.73 36.14 26.83
C HIS A 197 -14.12 37.19 25.90
N ASP A 198 -14.94 38.16 25.49
CA ASP A 198 -14.50 39.43 24.92
C ASP A 198 -14.02 40.32 26.09
N ASP A 199 -12.75 40.22 26.49
CA ASP A 199 -12.08 41.23 27.31
C ASP A 199 -11.40 42.26 26.41
N ASP A 200 -12.22 43.03 25.68
CA ASP A 200 -11.81 44.33 25.14
C ASP A 200 -11.86 45.34 26.29
N GLY A 201 -10.70 45.58 26.89
CA GLY A 201 -10.46 46.59 27.93
C GLY A 201 -9.51 47.67 27.43
N ASP A 202 -9.99 48.53 26.55
CA ASP A 202 -9.38 49.80 26.17
C ASP A 202 -9.36 50.78 27.36
N GLY A 203 -8.19 50.92 27.97
CA GLY A 203 -7.87 51.93 28.97
C GLY A 203 -6.51 52.58 28.70
N HIS A 204 -6.50 53.64 27.89
CA HIS A 204 -5.43 54.63 27.88
C HIS A 204 -5.49 55.49 29.16
N ASP A 205 -4.39 55.56 29.92
CA ASP A 205 -3.81 56.83 30.39
C ASP A 205 -2.46 56.58 31.12
N ASP A 206 -1.40 57.01 30.45
CA ASP A 206 -0.23 57.79 30.89
C ASP A 206 0.31 57.67 32.33
N GLY A 207 1.61 57.38 32.44
CA GLY A 207 2.37 57.66 33.67
C GLY A 207 3.79 57.09 33.74
N ASP A 208 4.71 57.79 33.07
CA ASP A 208 6.08 58.11 33.50
C ASP A 208 7.17 57.00 33.59
N ASP A 209 8.11 57.12 32.64
CA ASP A 209 9.57 57.13 32.76
C ASP A 209 10.21 56.36 33.94
N HIS A 210 11.06 55.38 33.63
CA HIS A 210 12.49 55.45 33.95
C HIS A 210 13.33 54.46 33.13
N ASP A 211 14.48 55.00 32.70
CA ASP A 211 15.56 54.41 31.91
C ASP A 211 16.35 53.29 32.64
N ASP A 212 17.27 52.69 31.86
CA ASP A 212 18.48 51.95 32.27
C ASP A 212 18.25 50.50 32.75
N ASP A 213 18.92 49.44 32.28
CA ASP A 213 20.23 49.31 31.64
C ASP A 213 20.28 48.08 30.71
N SER A 214 21.19 48.18 29.76
CA SER A 214 21.86 47.11 29.00
C SER A 214 22.14 45.82 29.79
N ASP A 215 22.10 44.68 29.11
CA ASP A 215 23.29 43.83 29.01
C ASP A 215 23.16 42.84 27.84
N ASP A 216 24.16 42.94 26.98
CA ASP A 216 24.49 42.10 25.84
C ASP A 216 24.62 40.63 26.23
N HIS A 217 24.19 39.71 25.37
CA HIS A 217 24.90 38.45 25.13
C HIS A 217 24.86 38.16 23.63
N ASP A 218 25.86 38.72 22.95
CA ASP A 218 26.51 38.08 21.82
C ASP A 218 27.06 36.73 22.28
N ASP A 219 26.75 35.65 21.56
CA ASP A 219 27.71 34.57 21.33
C ASP A 219 27.42 33.99 19.94
N ASP A 220 28.16 34.56 18.99
CA ASP A 220 28.55 33.93 17.74
C ASP A 220 29.25 32.59 18.02
N SER A 221 28.93 31.56 17.25
CA SER A 221 29.83 30.51 16.73
C SER A 221 29.02 29.28 16.33
N ASP A 222 29.24 28.58 15.22
CA ASP A 222 30.06 28.78 14.03
C ASP A 222 29.51 27.75 13.03
N ASP A 223 29.40 28.15 11.77
CA ASP A 223 29.22 27.25 10.65
C ASP A 223 30.37 26.23 10.60
N HIS A 224 30.08 24.94 10.56
CA HIS A 224 30.96 23.95 9.93
C HIS A 224 30.12 22.96 9.13
N ASP A 225 29.90 23.34 7.86
CA ASP A 225 29.95 22.40 6.75
C ASP A 225 31.23 21.58 6.85
N ASP A 226 31.15 20.25 6.73
CA ASP A 226 32.20 19.48 6.06
C ASP A 226 31.65 18.10 5.66
N ASP A 227 31.46 17.99 4.34
CA ASP A 227 31.36 16.77 3.56
C ASP A 227 32.31 15.67 4.06
N CYS A 228 31.76 14.49 4.31
CA CYS A 228 32.56 13.27 4.43
C CYS A 228 32.04 12.22 3.44
N ASP A 229 32.12 12.54 2.15
CA ASP A 229 32.01 11.55 1.08
C ASP A 229 33.40 11.20 0.52
N ALA A 230 33.55 9.90 0.24
CA ALA A 230 34.55 9.30 -0.64
C ALA A 230 35.97 9.02 -0.07
N LEU A 231 36.21 7.72 0.13
CA LEU A 231 37.46 6.99 -0.12
C LEU A 231 38.58 7.09 0.94
N GLY A 232 38.51 6.17 1.90
CA GLY A 232 39.66 5.37 2.32
C GLY A 232 40.85 6.13 2.91
N LYS A 233 40.81 6.34 4.23
CA LYS A 233 41.89 6.02 5.18
C LYS A 233 41.39 6.22 6.60
N SER A 234 42.04 5.49 7.49
CA SER A 234 41.86 5.44 8.93
C SER A 234 41.91 6.82 9.59
N ASP A 235 41.30 6.88 10.77
CA ASP A 235 41.51 7.87 11.84
C ASP A 235 40.61 9.12 11.78
N CYS A 236 39.46 9.01 12.45
CA CYS A 236 38.75 10.13 13.06
C CYS A 236 38.41 9.74 14.50
N ASP A 237 39.45 9.66 15.34
CA ASP A 237 39.30 9.91 16.78
C ASP A 237 39.06 11.43 16.94
N LYS A 238 38.06 11.81 17.72
CA LYS A 238 38.04 13.10 18.42
C LYS A 238 37.59 12.89 19.85
N ASP A 239 38.39 13.48 20.72
CA ASP A 239 38.31 13.59 22.19
C ASP A 239 36.98 14.15 22.70
#